data_AF-A0A1H8GYA3-F1
#
_entry.id   AF-A0A1H8GYA3-F1
#
_cell.length_a   1.000
_cell.length_b   1.000
_cell.length_c   1.000
_cell.angle_alpha   90.00
_cell.angle_beta   90.00
_cell.angle_gamma   90.00
#
_symmetry.space_group_name_H-M   'P 1'
#
loop_
_entity.id
_entity.type
_entity.pdbx_description
1 polymer ?
#
loop_
_entity_poly.entity_id
_entity_poly.type
_entity_poly.pdbx_seq_one_letter_code
_entity_poly.pdbx_strand_id
1 'polypeptide(L)'
;MSKTNISLNKNLTRRNFLKKSFLTFASLTGISGISYSFFFERLNIEIKEIKITSERVPISFRGKRIVHISDIHFGFFLGIEELSEITAEINRIKPDLICFTGDLIDDEFNGTQATQVSEI
;
A
#
# COMPACT_ATOMS: atom_id res chain seq x y z
N MET A 1 41.23 -44.71 -3.40
CA MET A 1 41.40 -43.34 -2.86
C MET A 1 41.64 -42.37 -4.01
N SER A 2 40.60 -41.66 -4.46
CA SER A 2 40.70 -40.64 -5.53
C SER A 2 40.80 -39.26 -4.90
N LYS A 3 41.88 -38.52 -5.19
CA LYS A 3 42.09 -37.16 -4.68
C LYS A 3 41.35 -36.18 -5.59
N THR A 4 40.21 -35.69 -5.15
CA THR A 4 39.49 -34.58 -5.80
C THR A 4 40.29 -33.29 -5.60
N ASN A 5 41.03 -32.87 -6.62
CA ASN A 5 41.70 -31.58 -6.64
C ASN A 5 40.67 -30.48 -6.89
N ILE A 6 40.16 -29.88 -5.81
CA ILE A 6 39.34 -28.67 -5.90
C ILE A 6 40.30 -27.49 -6.05
N SER A 7 40.64 -27.14 -7.29
CA SER A 7 41.42 -25.95 -7.59
C SER A 7 40.54 -24.70 -7.49
N LEU A 8 40.32 -24.20 -6.27
CA LEU A 8 39.71 -22.89 -6.05
C LEU A 8 40.80 -21.84 -5.88
N ASN A 9 41.36 -21.38 -7.00
CA ASN A 9 41.97 -20.06 -7.00
C ASN A 9 41.61 -19.30 -8.28
N LYS A 10 40.39 -18.76 -8.28
CA LYS A 10 39.96 -17.78 -9.26
C LYS A 10 40.40 -16.41 -8.76
N ASN A 11 41.63 -16.00 -9.08
CA ASN A 11 42.12 -14.66 -8.79
C ASN A 11 41.08 -13.63 -9.25
N LEU A 12 40.52 -12.87 -8.30
CA LEU A 12 39.51 -11.86 -8.58
C LEU A 12 40.19 -10.72 -9.34
N THR A 13 40.04 -10.70 -10.66
CA THR A 13 40.47 -9.55 -11.47
C THR A 13 39.74 -8.29 -10.99
N ARG A 14 40.44 -7.16 -10.92
CA ARG A 14 39.89 -5.84 -10.50
C ARG A 14 38.54 -5.52 -11.16
N ARG A 15 38.40 -5.83 -12.45
CA ARG A 15 37.15 -5.68 -13.22
C ARG A 15 36.00 -6.54 -12.68
N ASN A 16 36.27 -7.78 -12.31
CA ASN A 16 35.25 -8.68 -11.75
C ASN A 16 34.89 -8.32 -10.31
N PHE A 17 35.84 -7.79 -9.54
CA PHE A 17 35.55 -7.22 -8.22
C PHE A 17 34.61 -6.02 -8.34
N LEU A 18 34.96 -5.03 -9.16
CA LEU A 18 34.12 -3.83 -9.36
C LEU A 18 32.72 -4.19 -9.89
N LYS A 19 32.61 -5.11 -10.85
CA LYS A 19 31.31 -5.59 -11.36
C LYS A 19 30.48 -6.25 -10.25
N LYS A 20 31.08 -7.09 -9.42
CA LYS A 20 30.38 -7.76 -8.32
C LYS A 20 29.96 -6.75 -7.24
N SER A 21 30.84 -5.83 -6.85
CA SER A 21 30.51 -4.79 -5.86
C SER A 21 29.37 -3.89 -6.33
N PHE A 22 29.40 -3.48 -7.61
CA PHE A 22 28.30 -2.73 -8.21
C PHE A 22 27.00 -3.53 -8.21
N LEU A 23 27.06 -4.81 -8.60
CA LEU A 23 25.88 -5.68 -8.62
C LEU A 23 25.31 -5.88 -7.22
N THR A 24 26.14 -6.14 -6.21
CA THR A 24 25.68 -6.29 -4.81
C THR A 24 25.08 -5.00 -4.29
N PHE A 25 25.66 -3.85 -4.63
CA PHE A 25 25.13 -2.56 -4.21
C PHE A 25 23.77 -2.29 -4.87
N ALA A 26 23.67 -2.50 -6.18
CA ALA A 26 22.43 -2.36 -6.93
C ALA A 26 21.32 -3.29 -6.40
N SER A 27 21.66 -4.55 -6.11
CA SER A 27 20.73 -5.51 -5.51
C SER A 27 20.26 -5.06 -4.12
N LEU A 28 21.19 -4.59 -3.27
CA LEU A 28 20.84 -4.12 -1.93
C LEU A 28 19.93 -2.89 -1.98
N THR A 29 20.23 -1.92 -2.85
CA THR A 29 19.38 -0.74 -3.05
C THR A 29 18.01 -1.10 -3.61
N GLY A 30 17.94 -2.08 -4.51
CA GLY A 30 16.68 -2.57 -5.06
C GLY A 30 15.80 -3.21 -3.98
N ILE A 31 16.37 -4.09 -3.17
CA ILE A 31 15.67 -4.74 -2.05
C ILE A 31 15.21 -3.70 -1.03
N SER A 32 16.07 -2.74 -0.65
CA SER A 32 15.68 -1.70 0.29
C SER A 32 14.54 -0.82 -0.22
N GLY A 33 14.55 -0.49 -1.52
CA GLY A 33 13.48 0.29 -2.15
C GLY A 33 12.15 -0.46 -2.13
N ILE A 34 12.17 -1.74 -2.49
CA ILE A 34 10.99 -2.61 -2.42
C ILE A 34 10.47 -2.66 -0.97
N SER A 35 11.33 -2.96 0.01
CA SER A 35 10.94 -3.00 1.41
C SER A 35 10.32 -1.66 1.87
N TYR A 36 10.92 -0.53 1.50
CA TYR A 36 10.39 0.78 1.88
C TYR A 36 8.97 1.01 1.32
N SER A 37 8.76 0.75 0.02
CA SER A 37 7.43 0.89 -0.59
C SER A 37 6.40 -0.06 0.04
N PHE A 38 6.79 -1.29 0.38
CA PHE A 38 5.88 -2.23 1.02
C PHE A 38 5.50 -1.83 2.45
N PHE A 39 6.43 -1.31 3.25
CA PHE A 39 6.18 -1.02 4.67
C PHE A 39 5.70 0.40 4.95
N PHE A 40 6.14 1.40 4.19
CA PHE A 40 5.91 2.81 4.50
C PHE A 40 4.94 3.50 3.55
N GLU A 41 5.03 3.22 2.25
CA GLU A 41 4.24 3.94 1.24
C GLU A 41 2.75 3.59 1.32
N ARG A 42 2.43 2.33 1.65
CA ARG A 42 1.06 1.85 1.81
C ARG A 42 0.27 2.54 2.92
N LEU A 43 0.95 3.03 3.96
CA LEU A 43 0.30 3.61 5.15
C LEU A 43 0.04 5.12 5.01
N ASN A 44 0.50 5.75 3.93
CA ASN A 44 0.29 7.18 3.71
C ASN A 44 -1.09 7.45 3.08
N ILE A 45 -2.13 7.40 3.91
CA ILE A 45 -3.48 7.79 3.50
C ILE A 45 -3.51 9.30 3.24
N GLU A 46 -3.75 9.70 2.00
CA GLU A 46 -3.89 11.10 1.60
C GLU A 46 -5.36 11.48 1.44
N ILE A 47 -5.81 12.51 2.16
CA ILE A 47 -7.16 13.07 2.02
C ILE A 47 -7.12 14.16 0.93
N LYS A 48 -7.76 13.89 -0.20
CA LYS A 48 -7.89 14.85 -1.30
C LYS A 48 -9.20 15.61 -1.23
N GLU A 49 -9.15 16.88 -0.81
CA GLU A 49 -10.34 17.75 -0.81
C GLU A 49 -10.53 18.42 -2.18
N ILE A 50 -11.68 18.16 -2.81
CA ILE A 50 -12.05 18.75 -4.11
C ILE A 50 -13.28 19.62 -3.94
N LYS A 51 -13.13 20.93 -4.14
CA LYS A 51 -14.25 21.87 -4.13
C LYS A 51 -14.96 21.86 -5.49
N ILE A 52 -16.17 21.33 -5.51
CA ILE A 52 -17.00 21.31 -6.72
C ILE A 52 -17.87 22.57 -6.76
N THR A 53 -17.74 23.35 -7.83
CA THR A 53 -18.60 24.50 -8.13
C THR A 53 -19.20 24.34 -9.52
N SER A 54 -20.52 24.19 -9.61
CA SER A 54 -21.22 24.03 -10.88
C SER A 54 -22.65 24.56 -10.79
N GLU A 55 -23.12 25.23 -11.84
CA GLU A 55 -24.52 25.67 -11.98
C GLU A 55 -25.50 24.49 -12.10
N ARG A 56 -25.00 23.30 -12.45
CA ARG A 56 -25.81 22.09 -12.57
C ARG A 56 -26.06 21.40 -11.23
N VAL A 57 -25.32 21.79 -10.18
CA VAL A 57 -25.49 21.20 -8.84
C VAL A 57 -26.60 21.97 -8.11
N PRO A 58 -27.64 21.28 -7.60
CA PRO A 58 -28.73 21.94 -6.90
C PRO A 58 -28.26 22.75 -5.70
N ILE A 59 -28.94 23.88 -5.43
CA ILE A 59 -28.59 24.77 -4.31
C ILE A 59 -28.60 24.06 -2.95
N SER A 60 -29.39 22.99 -2.81
CA SER A 60 -29.50 22.16 -1.61
C SER A 60 -28.20 21.43 -1.25
N PHE A 61 -27.29 21.25 -2.21
CA PHE A 61 -25.97 20.64 -1.99
C PHE A 61 -24.91 21.66 -1.56
N ARG A 62 -25.24 22.95 -1.45
CA ARG A 62 -24.29 23.97 -1.04
C ARG A 62 -23.80 23.71 0.39
N GLY A 63 -22.47 23.59 0.55
CA GLY A 63 -21.84 23.32 1.84
C GLY A 63 -21.93 21.86 2.29
N LYS A 64 -22.49 20.97 1.46
CA LYS A 64 -22.47 19.53 1.72
C LYS A 64 -21.09 18.94 1.49
N ARG A 65 -20.69 18.03 2.37
CA ARG A 65 -19.45 17.27 2.24
C ARG A 65 -19.77 15.84 1.87
N ILE A 66 -19.18 15.38 0.77
CA ILE A 66 -19.32 14.02 0.29
C ILE A 66 -17.94 13.38 0.39
N VAL A 67 -17.83 12.32 1.18
CA VAL A 67 -16.65 11.46 1.19
C VAL A 67 -16.88 10.37 0.16
N HIS A 68 -15.89 10.17 -0.71
CA HIS A 68 -15.95 9.17 -1.76
C HIS A 68 -14.78 8.21 -1.61
N ILE A 69 -15.10 6.92 -1.58
CA ILE A 69 -14.14 5.84 -1.35
C ILE A 69 -14.33 4.81 -2.47
N SER A 70 -13.24 4.34 -3.02
CA SER A 70 -13.21 3.36 -4.11
C SER A 70 -12.08 2.38 -3.86
N ASP A 71 -12.26 1.13 -4.32
CA ASP A 71 -11.21 0.13 -4.45
C ASP A 71 -10.37 -0.04 -3.16
N ILE A 72 -11.07 -0.17 -2.04
CA ILE A 72 -10.45 -0.39 -0.71
C ILE A 72 -9.67 -1.70 -0.72
N HIS A 73 -10.18 -2.72 -1.44
CA HIS A 73 -9.57 -4.06 -1.51
C HIS A 73 -9.20 -4.58 -0.12
N PHE A 74 -10.18 -4.54 0.80
CA PHE A 74 -10.01 -5.02 2.17
C PHE A 74 -9.71 -6.52 2.17
N GLY A 75 -8.60 -6.92 2.80
CA GLY A 75 -8.08 -8.28 2.70
C GLY A 75 -6.56 -8.32 2.68
N PHE A 76 -5.97 -8.79 1.58
CA PHE A 76 -4.54 -9.09 1.49
C PHE A 76 -3.64 -7.85 1.65
N PHE A 77 -4.12 -6.67 1.21
CA PHE A 77 -3.32 -5.45 1.18
C PHE A 77 -3.71 -4.42 2.24
N LEU A 78 -4.92 -4.49 2.79
CA LEU A 78 -5.46 -3.56 3.79
C LEU A 78 -6.04 -4.36 4.95
N GLY A 79 -5.48 -4.15 6.14
CA GLY A 79 -5.89 -4.82 7.37
C GLY A 79 -6.96 -4.03 8.15
N ILE A 80 -7.32 -4.60 9.30
CA ILE A 80 -8.34 -4.02 10.20
C ILE A 80 -7.87 -2.70 10.82
N GLU A 81 -6.58 -2.57 11.09
CA GLU A 81 -5.98 -1.41 11.74
C GLU A 81 -6.06 -0.21 10.79
N GLU A 82 -5.68 -0.38 9.52
CA GLU A 82 -5.77 0.66 8.51
C GLU A 82 -7.23 1.05 8.22
N LEU A 83 -8.14 0.08 8.18
CA LEU A 83 -9.57 0.37 8.03
C LEU A 83 -10.12 1.21 9.18
N SER A 84 -9.67 0.95 10.41
CA SER A 84 -10.02 1.74 11.59
C SER A 84 -9.49 3.18 11.49
N GLU A 85 -8.26 3.37 11.02
CA GLU A 85 -7.68 4.70 10.79
C GLU A 85 -8.45 5.48 9.71
N ILE A 86 -8.76 4.84 8.58
CA ILE A 86 -9.59 5.42 7.51
C ILE A 86 -10.95 5.85 8.08
N THR A 87 -11.59 4.97 8.85
CA THR A 87 -12.89 5.24 9.46
C THR A 87 -12.83 6.43 10.43
N ALA A 88 -11.77 6.51 11.23
CA ALA A 88 -11.54 7.63 12.14
C ALA A 88 -11.40 8.96 11.38
N GLU A 89 -10.62 8.99 10.30
CA GLU A 89 -10.46 10.20 9.49
C GLU A 89 -11.76 10.61 8.78
N ILE A 90 -12.52 9.66 8.22
CA ILE A 90 -13.84 9.92 7.65
C ILE A 90 -14.77 10.55 8.70
N ASN A 91 -14.79 10.00 9.92
CA ASN A 91 -15.60 10.52 11.01
C ASN A 91 -15.18 11.95 11.42
N ARG A 92 -13.88 12.28 11.36
CA ARG A 92 -13.37 13.65 11.61
C ARG A 92 -13.82 14.63 10.53
N ILE A 93 -13.91 14.21 9.28
CA ILE A 93 -14.43 15.03 8.16
C ILE A 93 -15.90 15.40 8.38
N LYS A 94 -16.68 14.60 9.14
CA LYS A 94 -18.12 14.81 9.37
C LYS A 94 -18.91 14.96 8.04
N PRO A 95 -18.83 13.99 7.13
CA PRO A 95 -19.52 14.04 5.84
C PRO A 95 -21.05 14.03 6.02
N ASP A 96 -21.75 14.62 5.07
CA ASP A 96 -23.19 14.48 4.92
C ASP A 96 -23.57 13.21 4.14
N LEU A 97 -22.65 12.71 3.31
CA LEU A 97 -22.82 11.52 2.49
C LEU A 97 -21.48 10.80 2.34
N ILE A 98 -21.51 9.47 2.45
CA ILE A 98 -20.38 8.60 2.14
C ILE A 98 -20.77 7.76 0.93
N CYS A 99 -19.96 7.80 -0.12
CA CYS A 99 -20.16 7.05 -1.36
C CYS A 99 -19.08 5.98 -1.50
N PHE A 100 -19.51 4.74 -1.72
CA PHE A 100 -18.64 3.62 -2.09
C PHE A 100 -18.92 3.24 -3.54
N THR A 101 -17.90 3.23 -4.41
CA THR A 101 -18.14 3.02 -5.86
C THR A 101 -17.25 1.97 -6.52
N GLY A 102 -16.28 1.40 -5.80
CA GLY A 102 -15.38 0.37 -6.31
C GLY A 102 -15.39 -0.86 -5.41
N ASP A 103 -14.37 -1.69 -5.54
CA ASP A 103 -14.33 -2.98 -4.82
C ASP A 103 -13.94 -2.78 -3.35
N LEU A 104 -14.79 -3.26 -2.46
CA LEU A 104 -14.58 -3.09 -1.02
C LEU A 104 -13.75 -4.21 -0.41
N ILE A 105 -13.88 -5.43 -0.91
CA ILE A 105 -13.36 -6.65 -0.29
C ILE A 105 -12.69 -7.50 -1.39
N ASP A 106 -11.53 -8.07 -1.09
CA ASP A 106 -10.87 -9.05 -1.95
C ASP A 106 -11.40 -10.47 -1.70
N ASP A 107 -11.52 -11.28 -2.76
CA ASP A 107 -12.06 -12.65 -2.72
C ASP A 107 -11.31 -13.61 -1.76
N GLU A 108 -10.08 -13.29 -1.38
CA GLU A 108 -9.28 -14.05 -0.40
C GLU A 108 -9.68 -13.79 1.06
N PHE A 109 -10.74 -12.99 1.28
CA PHE A 109 -11.27 -12.70 2.59
C PHE A 109 -11.93 -13.93 3.24
N ASN A 110 -11.13 -14.69 3.99
CA ASN A 110 -11.65 -15.71 4.90
C ASN A 110 -12.47 -15.02 6.00
N GLY A 111 -13.78 -15.34 6.07
CA GLY A 111 -14.79 -14.67 6.90
C GLY A 111 -14.54 -14.61 8.42
N THR A 112 -13.41 -15.12 8.89
CA THR A 112 -12.92 -14.95 10.26
C THR A 112 -12.66 -13.49 10.62
N GLN A 113 -12.29 -12.63 9.66
CA GLN A 113 -12.05 -11.20 9.91
C GLN A 113 -13.32 -10.33 9.91
N ALA A 114 -14.43 -10.78 9.29
CA ALA A 114 -15.69 -10.01 9.24
C ALA A 114 -16.35 -9.85 10.61
N THR A 115 -16.11 -10.80 11.53
CA THR A 115 -16.69 -10.76 12.88
C THR A 115 -16.06 -9.66 13.74
N GLN A 116 -14.80 -9.29 13.47
CA GLN A 116 -14.11 -8.20 14.19
C GLN A 116 -14.57 -6.80 13.73
N VAL A 117 -14.97 -6.63 12.47
CA VAL A 117 -15.40 -5.33 11.94
C VAL A 117 -16.76 -4.90 12.50
N SER A 118 -17.64 -5.84 12.85
CA SER A 118 -18.97 -5.50 13.40
C SER A 118 -18.95 -5.01 14.85
N GLU A 119 -17.82 -5.11 15.53
CA GLU A 119 -17.64 -4.68 16.92
C GLU A 119 -17.03 -3.27 17.04
N ILE A 120 -16.69 -2.63 15.90
CA ILE A 120 -16.12 -1.28 15.80
C ILE A 120 -17.18 -0.30 15.30
#